data_AF-N0BLF3-F1
#
_entry.id   AF-N0BLF3-F1
#
_cell.length_a   1.000
_cell.length_b   1.000
_cell.length_c   1.000
_cell.angle_alpha   90.00
_cell.angle_beta   90.00
_cell.angle_gamma   90.00
#
_symmetry.space_group_name_H-M   'P 1'
#
loop_
_entity.id
_entity.type
_entity.pdbx_description
1 polymer ?
#
loop_
_entity_poly.entity_id
_entity_poly.type
_entity_poly.pdbx_seq_one_letter_code
_entity_poly.pdbx_strand_id
1 'polypeptide(L)'
;MSLKKLLREKYGLDEEVVSKIRRSFEIIGDVVIVDIPDDVVEYKDLIIRGILEKHKHVRTILRKVGEVDGVYRVARYEKIFGDSTETIVKEHGCRFHVDPTKVYYSVKLSGERERISKLVDERERVLVMFAGVGPFAIVIAKKAKPKEVVGVEINPVAVEYFRKNVVANKVEDIVKVFEGDVREVMPKLDGRFDRILMPSPYIAENFVDVVGSKVKEGGYIHYYTFAGKEEKESILPERVMRLFADNGVIVDVENIRECGNYAPYVYRYVLDLKVRELEG
;
A
#
# COMPACT_ATOMS: atom_id res chain seq x y z
N MET A 1 13.16 15.90 -20.09
CA MET A 1 12.91 17.23 -19.47
C MET A 1 11.96 17.07 -18.28
N SER A 2 12.17 17.77 -17.16
CA SER A 2 11.24 17.74 -16.01
C SER A 2 9.97 18.55 -16.32
N LEU A 3 8.86 18.31 -15.61
CA LEU A 3 7.63 19.09 -15.80
C LEU A 3 7.88 20.59 -15.54
N LYS A 4 8.59 20.91 -14.45
CA LYS A 4 9.00 22.28 -14.13
C LYS A 4 9.81 22.93 -15.24
N LYS A 5 10.80 22.21 -15.79
CA LYS A 5 11.64 22.69 -16.89
C LYS A 5 10.82 22.94 -18.16
N LEU A 6 9.88 22.04 -18.47
CA LEU A 6 8.95 22.20 -19.60
C LEU A 6 8.06 23.44 -19.43
N LEU A 7 7.46 23.63 -18.25
CA LEU A 7 6.60 24.78 -17.95
C LEU A 7 7.36 26.11 -18.07
N ARG A 8 8.59 26.16 -17.56
CA ARG A 8 9.41 27.37 -17.68
C ARG A 8 9.87 27.65 -19.10
N GLU A 9 10.50 26.67 -19.76
CA GLU A 9 11.21 26.91 -21.02
C GLU A 9 10.30 26.96 -22.24
N LYS A 10 9.19 26.20 -22.22
CA LYS A 10 8.25 26.15 -23.35
C LYS A 10 7.02 27.03 -23.15
N TYR A 11 6.51 27.08 -21.92
CA TYR A 11 5.28 27.79 -21.60
C TYR A 11 5.51 29.15 -20.94
N GLY A 12 6.77 29.50 -20.65
CA GLY A 12 7.12 30.83 -20.13
C GLY A 12 6.63 31.10 -18.72
N LEU A 13 6.34 30.07 -17.90
CA LEU A 13 5.94 30.30 -16.51
C LEU A 13 7.14 30.79 -15.69
N ASP A 14 6.89 31.82 -14.86
CA ASP A 14 7.87 32.38 -13.95
C ASP A 14 8.39 31.36 -12.94
N GLU A 15 9.66 31.51 -12.54
CA GLU A 15 10.30 30.59 -11.59
C GLU A 15 9.58 30.57 -10.24
N GLU A 16 8.98 31.69 -9.81
CA GLU A 16 8.18 31.75 -8.58
C GLU A 16 6.97 30.80 -8.65
N VAL A 17 6.21 30.82 -9.75
CA VAL A 17 5.07 29.92 -10.00
C VAL A 17 5.54 28.46 -10.08
N VAL A 18 6.59 28.22 -10.88
CA VAL A 18 7.14 26.88 -11.08
C VAL A 18 7.69 26.29 -9.78
N SER A 19 8.22 27.12 -8.87
CA SER A 19 8.74 26.69 -7.57
C SER A 19 7.64 26.10 -6.67
N LYS A 20 6.44 26.68 -6.71
CA LYS A 20 5.26 26.30 -5.91
C LYS A 20 4.61 24.99 -6.35
N ILE A 21 4.70 24.64 -7.64
CA ILE A 21 4.22 23.35 -8.15
C ILE A 21 5.04 22.23 -7.51
N ARG A 22 4.41 21.23 -6.89
CA ARG A 22 5.17 20.09 -6.33
C ARG A 22 5.86 19.31 -7.46
N ARG A 23 7.13 18.94 -7.23
CA ARG A 23 7.96 18.22 -8.23
C ARG A 23 7.42 16.82 -8.54
N SER A 24 6.82 16.16 -7.55
CA SER A 24 6.33 14.79 -7.64
C SER A 24 4.81 14.78 -7.84
N PHE A 25 4.37 14.12 -8.91
CA PHE A 25 3.00 13.63 -9.07
C PHE A 25 3.03 12.11 -9.02
N GLU A 26 1.93 11.51 -8.59
CA GLU A 26 1.77 10.06 -8.56
C GLU A 26 1.08 9.62 -9.86
N ILE A 27 1.53 8.50 -10.43
CA ILE A 27 0.90 7.89 -11.60
C ILE A 27 0.39 6.51 -11.19
N ILE A 28 -0.92 6.32 -11.29
CA ILE A 28 -1.61 5.06 -11.01
C ILE A 28 -2.24 4.62 -12.32
N GLY A 29 -1.66 3.64 -13.00
CA GLY A 29 -2.10 3.25 -14.33
C GLY A 29 -1.97 4.41 -15.33
N ASP A 30 -3.10 4.86 -15.86
CA ASP A 30 -3.21 6.03 -16.75
C ASP A 30 -3.81 7.27 -16.05
N VAL A 31 -3.94 7.25 -14.71
CA VAL A 31 -4.40 8.37 -13.89
C VAL A 31 -3.20 9.05 -13.25
N VAL A 32 -3.09 10.37 -13.41
CA VAL A 32 -2.11 11.20 -12.70
C VAL A 32 -2.77 11.91 -11.54
N ILE A 33 -2.14 11.86 -10.36
CA ILE A 33 -2.52 12.64 -9.19
C ILE A 33 -1.47 13.72 -8.97
N VAL A 34 -1.88 14.97 -9.05
CA VAL A 34 -1.02 16.15 -8.89
C VAL A 34 -1.50 17.00 -7.72
N ASP A 35 -0.54 17.59 -6.99
CA ASP A 35 -0.81 18.60 -5.98
C ASP A 35 -0.59 19.97 -6.62
N ILE A 36 -1.68 20.70 -6.85
CA ILE A 36 -1.69 22.06 -7.40
C ILE A 36 -2.26 22.96 -6.29
N PRO A 37 -1.41 23.72 -5.60
CA PRO A 37 -1.85 24.69 -4.60
C PRO A 37 -2.81 25.73 -5.19
N ASP A 38 -3.70 26.28 -4.36
CA ASP A 38 -4.70 27.27 -4.80
C ASP A 38 -4.06 28.53 -5.41
N ASP A 39 -2.88 28.92 -4.94
CA ASP A 39 -2.15 30.11 -5.40
C ASP A 39 -1.55 29.99 -6.81
N VAL A 40 -1.59 28.80 -7.42
CA VAL A 40 -1.14 28.55 -8.79
C VAL A 40 -2.20 27.82 -9.62
N VAL A 41 -3.44 27.74 -9.14
CA VAL A 41 -4.53 27.01 -9.80
C VAL A 41 -4.92 27.62 -11.15
N GLU A 42 -4.69 28.92 -11.35
CA GLU A 42 -4.93 29.60 -12.63
C GLU A 42 -4.07 29.03 -13.77
N TYR A 43 -2.90 28.45 -13.45
CA TYR A 43 -2.00 27.82 -14.42
C TYR A 43 -2.33 26.34 -14.70
N LYS A 44 -3.47 25.83 -14.18
CA LYS A 44 -3.89 24.42 -14.29
C LYS A 44 -3.85 23.89 -15.72
N ASP A 45 -4.30 24.67 -16.71
CA ASP A 45 -4.33 24.22 -18.10
C ASP A 45 -2.91 24.01 -18.69
N LEU A 46 -1.95 24.86 -18.30
CA LEU A 46 -0.56 24.71 -18.71
C LEU A 46 0.09 23.50 -18.02
N ILE A 47 -0.24 23.28 -16.75
CA ILE A 47 0.20 22.09 -15.99
C ILE A 47 -0.34 20.81 -16.64
N ILE A 48 -1.64 20.77 -16.99
CA ILE A 48 -2.29 19.65 -17.69
C ILE A 48 -1.57 19.38 -19.02
N ARG A 49 -1.38 20.40 -19.86
CA ARG A 49 -0.66 20.26 -21.14
C ARG A 49 0.75 19.72 -20.93
N GLY A 50 1.47 20.24 -19.95
CA GLY A 50 2.82 19.78 -19.61
C GLY A 50 2.86 18.31 -19.19
N ILE A 51 1.90 17.85 -18.40
CA ILE A 51 1.76 16.44 -17.99
C ILE A 51 1.48 15.57 -19.21
N LEU A 52 0.50 15.94 -20.06
CA LEU A 52 0.12 15.17 -21.25
C LEU A 52 1.23 15.13 -22.31
N GLU A 53 2.07 16.17 -22.39
CA GLU A 53 3.24 16.15 -23.25
C GLU A 53 4.28 15.13 -22.81
N LYS A 54 4.51 15.01 -21.51
CA LYS A 54 5.51 14.11 -20.96
C LYS A 54 4.99 12.68 -20.79
N HIS A 55 3.70 12.51 -20.54
CA HIS A 55 3.06 11.24 -20.22
C HIS A 55 1.88 10.96 -21.17
N LYS A 56 2.20 10.57 -22.41
CA LYS A 56 1.23 10.35 -23.49
C LYS A 56 0.18 9.26 -23.21
N HIS A 57 0.44 8.37 -22.27
CA HIS A 57 -0.49 7.31 -21.88
C HIS A 57 -1.57 7.78 -20.91
N VAL A 58 -1.43 8.97 -20.32
CA VAL A 58 -2.34 9.50 -19.30
C VAL A 58 -3.68 9.83 -19.92
N ARG A 59 -4.75 9.37 -19.27
CA ARG A 59 -6.14 9.59 -19.69
C ARG A 59 -6.88 10.52 -18.75
N THR A 60 -6.48 10.57 -17.49
CA THR A 60 -7.15 11.35 -16.45
C THR A 60 -6.13 12.03 -15.54
N ILE A 61 -6.42 13.26 -15.14
CA ILE A 61 -5.61 14.01 -14.15
C ILE A 61 -6.52 14.44 -13.01
N LEU A 62 -6.11 14.07 -11.80
CA LEU A 62 -6.74 14.41 -10.54
C LEU A 62 -5.86 15.41 -9.79
N ARG A 63 -6.45 16.51 -9.35
CA ARG A 63 -5.85 17.43 -8.40
C ARG A 63 -6.19 16.98 -6.99
N LYS A 64 -5.20 16.81 -6.13
CA LYS A 64 -5.41 16.55 -4.71
C LYS A 64 -5.88 17.84 -4.03
N VAL A 65 -7.05 17.81 -3.39
CA VAL A 65 -7.67 18.98 -2.72
C VAL A 65 -7.88 18.76 -1.21
N GLY A 66 -7.49 17.61 -0.68
CA GLY A 66 -7.57 17.31 0.75
C GLY A 66 -6.59 16.23 1.17
N GLU A 67 -6.42 16.08 2.48
CA GLU A 67 -5.59 15.01 3.04
C GLU A 67 -6.23 13.63 2.90
N VAL A 68 -5.43 12.60 3.17
CA VAL A 68 -5.89 11.21 3.26
C VAL A 68 -6.52 11.03 4.63
N ASP A 69 -7.82 10.74 4.68
CA ASP A 69 -8.60 10.71 5.91
C ASP A 69 -9.57 9.51 5.97
N GLY A 70 -10.16 9.29 7.14
CA GLY A 70 -11.16 8.27 7.42
C GLY A 70 -10.59 6.86 7.52
N VAL A 71 -11.46 5.93 7.91
CA VAL A 71 -11.14 4.50 8.09
C VAL A 71 -10.61 3.88 6.79
N TYR A 72 -11.08 4.35 5.63
CA TYR A 72 -10.69 3.82 4.32
C TYR A 72 -9.48 4.52 3.69
N ARG A 73 -8.93 5.56 4.33
CA ARG A 73 -7.73 6.29 3.88
C ARG A 73 -7.81 6.73 2.41
N VAL A 74 -8.92 7.36 2.04
CA VAL A 74 -9.15 7.90 0.68
C VAL A 74 -8.99 9.41 0.73
N ALA A 75 -8.17 9.98 -0.17
CA ALA A 75 -8.02 11.44 -0.27
C ALA A 75 -9.14 12.07 -1.10
N ARG A 76 -9.34 13.38 -0.94
CA ARG A 76 -10.27 14.15 -1.79
C ARG A 76 -9.56 14.65 -3.04
N TYR A 77 -10.21 14.46 -4.18
CA TYR A 77 -9.68 14.82 -5.50
C TYR A 77 -10.68 15.65 -6.31
N GLU A 78 -10.17 16.66 -7.02
CA GLU A 78 -10.86 17.36 -8.10
C GLU A 78 -10.39 16.75 -9.43
N LYS A 79 -11.30 16.29 -10.29
CA LYS A 79 -10.94 15.82 -11.63
C LYS A 79 -10.76 17.03 -12.54
N ILE A 80 -9.54 17.22 -13.05
CA ILE A 80 -9.16 18.39 -13.84
C ILE A 80 -8.94 18.08 -15.32
N PHE A 81 -8.86 16.80 -15.68
CA PHE A 81 -8.78 16.31 -17.06
C PHE A 81 -9.28 14.86 -17.14
N GLY A 82 -9.92 14.49 -18.25
CA GLY A 82 -10.40 13.13 -18.53
C GLY A 82 -11.75 12.78 -17.91
N ASP A 83 -12.28 11.62 -18.29
CA ASP A 83 -13.66 11.21 -17.96
C ASP A 83 -13.74 10.15 -16.85
N SER A 84 -12.88 9.13 -16.90
CA SER A 84 -12.89 7.99 -15.95
C SER A 84 -11.78 8.07 -14.92
N THR A 85 -12.07 7.73 -13.66
CA THR A 85 -11.07 7.59 -12.59
C THR A 85 -10.64 6.15 -12.36
N GLU A 86 -11.41 5.17 -12.83
CA GLU A 86 -11.01 3.77 -12.81
C GLU A 86 -9.89 3.51 -13.84
N THR A 87 -8.87 2.77 -13.43
CA THR A 87 -7.68 2.46 -14.22
C THR A 87 -7.13 1.07 -13.90
N ILE A 88 -6.12 0.64 -14.65
CA ILE A 88 -5.42 -0.64 -14.47
C ILE A 88 -3.94 -0.39 -14.23
N VAL A 89 -3.46 -0.75 -13.04
CA VAL A 89 -2.03 -0.76 -12.72
C VAL A 89 -1.44 -2.11 -13.16
N LYS A 90 -0.32 -2.07 -13.88
CA LYS A 90 0.44 -3.26 -14.24
C LYS A 90 1.70 -3.33 -13.38
N GLU A 91 1.88 -4.43 -12.69
CA GLU A 91 3.00 -4.60 -11.77
C GLU A 91 3.33 -6.09 -11.61
N HIS A 92 4.61 -6.45 -11.72
CA HIS A 92 5.10 -7.82 -11.47
C HIS A 92 4.33 -8.92 -12.22
N GLY A 93 3.89 -8.64 -13.44
CA GLY A 93 3.08 -9.57 -14.25
C GLY A 93 1.60 -9.65 -13.84
N CYS A 94 1.17 -8.84 -12.88
CA CYS A 94 -0.19 -8.71 -12.40
C CYS A 94 -0.88 -7.45 -12.95
N ARG A 95 -2.22 -7.44 -12.92
CA ARG A 95 -3.07 -6.32 -13.31
C ARG A 95 -4.02 -5.98 -12.16
N PHE A 96 -4.06 -4.71 -11.75
CA PHE A 96 -4.91 -4.24 -10.65
C PHE A 96 -5.85 -3.17 -11.17
N HIS A 97 -7.14 -3.52 -11.25
CA HIS A 97 -8.22 -2.56 -11.35
C HIS A 97 -8.30 -1.76 -10.06
N VAL A 98 -8.28 -0.43 -10.19
CA VAL A 98 -8.34 0.52 -9.08
C VAL A 98 -9.07 1.78 -9.50
N ASP A 99 -9.75 2.41 -8.56
CA ASP A 99 -10.21 3.79 -8.67
C ASP A 99 -9.63 4.58 -7.49
N PRO A 100 -8.59 5.40 -7.70
CA PRO A 100 -7.89 6.08 -6.62
C PRO A 100 -8.78 7.10 -5.89
N THR A 101 -9.97 7.42 -6.42
CA THR A 101 -10.96 8.26 -5.72
C THR A 101 -11.83 7.48 -4.74
N LYS A 102 -11.77 6.14 -4.74
CA LYS A 102 -12.61 5.26 -3.92
C LYS A 102 -11.81 4.32 -3.02
N VAL A 103 -10.58 4.01 -3.41
CA VAL A 103 -9.73 3.02 -2.72
C VAL A 103 -8.29 3.50 -2.62
N TYR A 104 -7.61 3.10 -1.55
CA TYR A 104 -6.18 3.33 -1.40
C TYR A 104 -5.36 2.37 -2.26
N TYR A 105 -4.41 2.90 -3.03
CA TYR A 105 -3.37 2.13 -3.72
C TYR A 105 -2.05 2.89 -3.66
N SER A 106 -0.95 2.19 -3.42
CA SER A 106 0.38 2.82 -3.43
C SER A 106 1.33 2.07 -4.38
N VAL A 107 1.80 2.79 -5.40
CA VAL A 107 2.83 2.31 -6.33
C VAL A 107 4.18 2.14 -5.64
N LYS A 108 4.44 2.91 -4.57
CA LYS A 108 5.71 2.90 -3.81
C LYS A 108 5.98 1.56 -3.12
N LEU A 109 4.93 0.79 -2.81
CA LEU A 109 5.04 -0.54 -2.21
C LEU A 109 5.36 -1.64 -3.22
N SER A 110 5.57 -1.31 -4.50
CA SER A 110 5.73 -2.34 -5.52
C SER A 110 6.94 -3.25 -5.29
N GLY A 111 8.10 -2.68 -4.96
CA GLY A 111 9.29 -3.47 -4.65
C GLY A 111 9.10 -4.35 -3.41
N GLU A 112 8.29 -3.88 -2.44
CA GLU A 112 8.00 -4.62 -1.23
C GLU A 112 7.08 -5.82 -1.47
N ARG A 113 6.06 -5.67 -2.33
CA ARG A 113 5.22 -6.79 -2.77
C ARG A 113 6.03 -7.89 -3.46
N GLU A 114 6.97 -7.51 -4.32
CA GLU A 114 7.87 -8.47 -4.93
C GLU A 114 8.79 -9.12 -3.89
N ARG A 115 9.33 -8.35 -2.95
CA ARG A 115 10.18 -8.89 -1.89
C ARG A 115 9.44 -9.97 -1.09
N ILE A 116 8.25 -9.66 -0.56
CA ILE A 116 7.49 -10.64 0.22
C ILE A 116 7.18 -11.88 -0.62
N SER A 117 6.82 -11.73 -1.89
CA SER A 117 6.59 -12.89 -2.77
C SER A 117 7.80 -13.80 -2.95
N LYS A 118 9.03 -13.33 -2.69
CA LYS A 118 10.24 -14.16 -2.75
C LYS A 118 10.54 -14.86 -1.41
N LEU A 119 9.88 -14.46 -0.33
CA LEU A 119 10.05 -15.06 1.00
C LEU A 119 9.03 -16.17 1.30
N VAL A 120 7.95 -16.24 0.53
CA VAL A 120 6.85 -17.18 0.72
C VAL A 120 7.18 -18.53 0.06
N ASP A 121 7.04 -19.62 0.81
CA ASP A 121 7.13 -21.00 0.30
C ASP A 121 5.79 -21.54 -0.22
N GLU A 122 5.84 -22.52 -1.13
CA GLU A 122 4.66 -23.16 -1.75
C GLU A 122 3.72 -23.82 -0.73
N ARG A 123 4.22 -24.22 0.45
CA ARG A 123 3.43 -24.91 1.49
C ARG A 123 2.73 -23.95 2.45
N GLU A 124 3.09 -22.66 2.41
CA GLU A 124 2.60 -21.68 3.37
C GLU A 124 1.11 -21.38 3.19
N ARG A 125 0.45 -21.13 4.31
CA ARG A 125 -0.79 -20.34 4.34
C ARG A 125 -0.44 -18.92 4.74
N VAL A 126 -0.82 -17.95 3.92
CA VAL A 126 -0.50 -16.54 4.13
C VAL A 126 -1.77 -15.75 4.46
N LEU A 127 -1.75 -14.96 5.53
CA LEU A 127 -2.79 -13.97 5.85
C LEU A 127 -2.30 -12.57 5.49
N VAL A 128 -3.11 -11.81 4.77
CA VAL A 128 -2.89 -10.39 4.49
C VAL A 128 -4.01 -9.60 5.15
N MET A 129 -3.71 -8.94 6.27
CA MET A 129 -4.62 -7.99 6.90
C MET A 129 -4.65 -6.69 6.09
N PHE A 130 -5.74 -5.92 6.16
CA PHE A 130 -5.87 -4.62 5.47
C PHE A 130 -5.51 -4.70 3.96
N ALA A 131 -6.08 -5.70 3.28
CA ALA A 131 -5.62 -6.16 1.98
C ALA A 131 -5.85 -5.14 0.84
N GLY A 132 -6.71 -4.13 1.04
CA GLY A 132 -7.13 -3.19 0.02
C GLY A 132 -7.66 -3.91 -1.22
N VAL A 133 -7.21 -3.47 -2.40
CA VAL A 133 -7.54 -4.13 -3.68
C VAL A 133 -6.77 -5.43 -3.95
N GLY A 134 -6.09 -5.97 -2.94
CA GLY A 134 -5.38 -7.25 -2.97
C GLY A 134 -3.95 -7.30 -3.52
N PRO A 135 -3.16 -6.22 -3.61
CA PRO A 135 -1.92 -6.27 -4.39
C PRO A 135 -0.85 -7.16 -3.74
N PHE A 136 -0.75 -7.23 -2.40
CA PHE A 136 0.12 -8.21 -1.75
C PHE A 136 -0.36 -9.64 -2.01
N ALA A 137 -1.63 -9.92 -1.73
CA ALA A 137 -2.18 -11.26 -1.84
C ALA A 137 -2.04 -11.85 -3.25
N ILE A 138 -2.33 -11.04 -4.27
CA ILE A 138 -2.27 -11.45 -5.67
C ILE A 138 -0.84 -11.60 -6.17
N VAL A 139 0.09 -10.70 -5.81
CA VAL A 139 1.51 -10.85 -6.21
C VAL A 139 2.12 -12.09 -5.56
N ILE A 140 1.81 -12.36 -4.29
CA ILE A 140 2.22 -13.59 -3.60
C ILE A 140 1.65 -14.81 -4.32
N ALA A 141 0.34 -14.86 -4.56
CA ALA A 141 -0.30 -15.99 -5.25
C ALA A 141 0.27 -16.22 -6.66
N LYS A 142 0.55 -15.14 -7.40
CA LYS A 142 1.05 -15.24 -8.78
C LYS A 142 2.49 -15.72 -8.86
N LYS A 143 3.36 -15.27 -7.94
CA LYS A 143 4.81 -15.50 -8.01
C LYS A 143 5.28 -16.66 -7.13
N ALA A 144 4.76 -16.77 -5.92
CA ALA A 144 5.16 -17.81 -4.97
C ALA A 144 4.28 -19.07 -5.06
N LYS A 145 3.00 -18.91 -5.44
CA LYS A 145 2.01 -20.00 -5.49
C LYS A 145 1.94 -20.82 -4.19
N PRO A 146 1.73 -20.15 -3.03
CA PRO A 146 1.54 -20.84 -1.76
C PRO A 146 0.26 -21.67 -1.77
N LYS A 147 0.11 -22.54 -0.77
CA LYS A 147 -1.07 -23.36 -0.55
C LYS A 147 -2.35 -22.52 -0.50
N GLU A 148 -2.29 -21.35 0.14
CA GLU A 148 -3.42 -20.44 0.27
C GLU A 148 -2.95 -19.03 0.61
N VAL A 149 -3.66 -18.02 0.10
CA VAL A 149 -3.56 -16.65 0.57
C VAL A 149 -4.95 -16.15 0.97
N VAL A 150 -5.10 -15.72 2.22
CA VAL A 150 -6.33 -15.11 2.73
C VAL A 150 -6.11 -13.60 2.85
N GLY A 151 -6.98 -12.80 2.22
CA GLY A 151 -6.98 -11.35 2.36
C GLY A 151 -8.22 -10.86 3.08
N VAL A 152 -8.04 -9.97 4.06
CA VAL A 152 -9.14 -9.34 4.82
C VAL A 152 -9.15 -7.84 4.57
N GLU A 153 -10.30 -7.29 4.18
CA GLU A 153 -10.46 -5.86 3.90
C GLU A 153 -11.83 -5.35 4.37
N ILE A 154 -11.85 -4.17 4.97
CA ILE A 154 -13.04 -3.56 5.59
C ILE A 154 -13.80 -2.63 4.63
N ASN A 155 -13.13 -2.04 3.64
CA ASN A 155 -13.76 -1.20 2.64
C ASN A 155 -14.48 -2.06 1.59
N PRO A 156 -15.83 -2.05 1.52
CA PRO A 156 -16.57 -2.89 0.57
C PRO A 156 -16.20 -2.60 -0.89
N VAL A 157 -15.91 -1.34 -1.24
CA VAL A 157 -15.47 -0.97 -2.59
C VAL A 157 -14.09 -1.55 -2.89
N ALA A 158 -13.18 -1.54 -1.92
CA ALA A 158 -11.87 -2.18 -2.09
C ALA A 158 -12.00 -3.69 -2.24
N VAL A 159 -12.94 -4.33 -1.53
CA VAL A 159 -13.25 -5.74 -1.68
C VAL A 159 -13.81 -6.07 -3.07
N GLU A 160 -14.71 -5.25 -3.63
CA GLU A 160 -15.19 -5.42 -5.00
C GLU A 160 -14.03 -5.42 -6.01
N TYR A 161 -13.13 -4.44 -5.89
CA TYR A 161 -11.90 -4.39 -6.70
C TYR A 161 -11.00 -5.59 -6.43
N PHE A 162 -10.85 -6.03 -5.18
CA PHE A 162 -10.04 -7.18 -4.83
C PHE A 162 -10.58 -8.46 -5.50
N ARG A 163 -11.88 -8.76 -5.37
CA ARG A 163 -12.52 -9.90 -6.05
C ARG A 163 -12.32 -9.82 -7.57
N LYS A 164 -12.53 -8.63 -8.17
CA LYS A 164 -12.26 -8.38 -9.60
C LYS A 164 -10.80 -8.65 -9.98
N ASN A 165 -9.86 -8.24 -9.13
CA ASN A 165 -8.43 -8.41 -9.35
C ASN A 165 -7.99 -9.87 -9.20
N VAL A 166 -8.58 -10.63 -8.29
CA VAL A 166 -8.32 -12.08 -8.17
C VAL A 166 -8.63 -12.78 -9.49
N VAL A 167 -9.82 -12.51 -10.06
CA VAL A 167 -10.22 -13.05 -11.36
C VAL A 167 -9.32 -12.56 -12.49
N ALA A 168 -9.02 -11.25 -12.55
CA ALA A 168 -8.18 -10.66 -13.59
C ALA A 168 -6.76 -11.27 -13.63
N ASN A 169 -6.27 -11.81 -12.50
CA ASN A 169 -4.95 -12.41 -12.38
C ASN A 169 -4.94 -13.94 -12.42
N LYS A 170 -6.10 -14.59 -12.50
CA LYS A 170 -6.25 -16.04 -12.54
C LYS A 170 -5.65 -16.72 -11.30
N VAL A 171 -6.04 -16.25 -10.12
CA VAL A 171 -5.56 -16.75 -8.81
C VAL A 171 -6.71 -17.11 -7.86
N GLU A 172 -7.90 -17.35 -8.39
CA GLU A 172 -9.12 -17.74 -7.68
C GLU A 172 -8.91 -18.99 -6.81
N ASP A 173 -8.12 -19.94 -7.29
CA ASP A 173 -7.86 -21.21 -6.59
C ASP A 173 -6.93 -21.04 -5.36
N ILE A 174 -6.22 -19.91 -5.27
CA ILE A 174 -5.23 -19.65 -4.21
C ILE A 174 -5.70 -18.53 -3.27
N VAL A 175 -6.34 -17.48 -3.80
CA VAL A 175 -6.67 -16.26 -3.04
C VAL A 175 -8.12 -16.28 -2.58
N LYS A 176 -8.33 -16.23 -1.26
CA LYS A 176 -9.65 -16.06 -0.63
C LYS A 176 -9.81 -14.65 -0.10
N VAL A 177 -10.92 -14.01 -0.43
CA VAL A 177 -11.23 -12.62 -0.06
C VAL A 177 -12.32 -12.59 1.00
N PHE A 178 -12.03 -11.99 2.15
CA PHE A 178 -12.99 -11.78 3.22
C PHE A 178 -13.24 -10.29 3.44
N GLU A 179 -14.52 -9.94 3.52
CA GLU A 179 -14.99 -8.59 3.77
C GLU A 179 -15.34 -8.44 5.24
N GLY A 180 -14.78 -7.42 5.88
CA GLY A 180 -15.10 -7.07 7.28
C GLY A 180 -13.89 -6.58 8.06
N ASP A 181 -14.15 -6.23 9.32
CA ASP A 181 -13.10 -5.89 10.27
C ASP A 181 -12.24 -7.12 10.58
N VAL A 182 -10.93 -6.92 10.68
CA VAL A 182 -9.97 -7.97 11.00
C VAL A 182 -10.33 -8.70 12.30
N ARG A 183 -10.78 -7.99 13.35
CA ARG A 183 -11.19 -8.59 14.63
C ARG A 183 -12.45 -9.44 14.51
N GLU A 184 -13.33 -9.12 13.57
CA GLU A 184 -14.56 -9.89 13.33
C GLU A 184 -14.34 -11.09 12.41
N VAL A 185 -13.43 -10.94 11.44
CA VAL A 185 -13.14 -11.97 10.43
C VAL A 185 -12.17 -13.00 10.97
N MET A 186 -11.08 -12.59 11.65
CA MET A 186 -10.02 -13.50 12.09
C MET A 186 -10.54 -14.70 12.89
N PRO A 187 -11.42 -14.55 13.91
CA PRO A 187 -11.94 -15.70 14.66
C PRO A 187 -12.64 -16.74 13.80
N LYS A 188 -13.24 -16.33 12.67
CA LYS A 188 -14.00 -17.19 11.74
C LYS A 188 -13.11 -17.91 10.72
N LEU A 189 -11.84 -17.53 10.60
CA LEU A 189 -10.90 -18.18 9.68
C LEU A 189 -10.39 -19.51 10.25
N ASP A 190 -10.34 -20.55 9.42
CA ASP A 190 -9.88 -21.86 9.86
C ASP A 190 -8.36 -21.92 10.04
N GLY A 191 -7.92 -22.50 11.16
CA GLY A 191 -6.52 -22.81 11.46
C GLY A 191 -5.62 -21.57 11.63
N ARG A 192 -4.32 -21.84 11.63
CA ARG A 192 -3.25 -20.84 11.76
C ARG A 192 -2.50 -20.66 10.44
N PHE A 193 -1.82 -19.54 10.30
CA PHE A 193 -1.06 -19.10 9.13
C PHE A 193 0.45 -19.20 9.40
N ASP A 194 1.18 -19.62 8.37
CA ASP A 194 2.64 -19.67 8.39
C ASP A 194 3.23 -18.26 8.28
N ARG A 195 2.48 -17.34 7.66
CA ARG A 195 2.91 -15.95 7.47
C ARG A 195 1.74 -14.98 7.57
N ILE A 196 1.92 -13.88 8.32
CA ILE A 196 0.93 -12.81 8.45
C ILE A 196 1.55 -11.48 8.00
N LEU A 197 0.86 -10.74 7.14
CA LEU A 197 1.23 -9.40 6.73
C LEU A 197 0.28 -8.38 7.34
N MET A 198 0.83 -7.29 7.91
CA MET A 198 0.09 -6.17 8.48
C MET A 198 0.40 -4.84 7.73
N PRO A 199 0.09 -4.71 6.42
CA PRO A 199 0.52 -3.62 5.53
C PRO A 199 -0.15 -2.25 5.79
N SER A 200 -0.73 -2.03 6.97
CA SER A 200 -1.35 -0.77 7.36
C SER A 200 -0.59 -0.12 8.53
N PRO A 201 0.50 0.64 8.26
CA PRO A 201 1.39 1.15 9.31
C PRO A 201 0.77 2.14 10.30
N TYR A 202 -0.44 2.65 10.03
CA TYR A 202 -1.15 3.56 10.95
C TYR A 202 -1.91 2.83 12.04
N ILE A 203 -2.35 1.60 11.77
CA ILE A 203 -3.26 0.87 12.65
C ILE A 203 -2.75 -0.51 13.00
N ALA A 204 -1.68 -1.00 12.38
CA ALA A 204 -1.16 -2.36 12.60
C ALA A 204 -0.95 -2.65 14.10
N GLU A 205 -0.43 -1.70 14.87
CA GLU A 205 -0.24 -1.80 16.32
C GLU A 205 -1.53 -2.21 17.05
N ASN A 206 -2.67 -1.63 16.65
CA ASN A 206 -3.97 -1.87 17.28
C ASN A 206 -4.53 -3.28 17.02
N PHE A 207 -3.89 -4.08 16.16
CA PHE A 207 -4.34 -5.43 15.81
C PHE A 207 -3.30 -6.49 16.16
N VAL A 208 -2.24 -6.15 16.92
CA VAL A 208 -1.25 -7.13 17.39
C VAL A 208 -1.91 -8.13 18.35
N ASP A 209 -2.89 -7.69 19.14
CA ASP A 209 -3.69 -8.49 20.08
C ASP A 209 -4.34 -9.72 19.44
N VAL A 210 -4.76 -9.65 18.18
CA VAL A 210 -5.43 -10.76 17.49
C VAL A 210 -4.47 -11.71 16.76
N VAL A 211 -3.21 -11.32 16.56
CA VAL A 211 -2.22 -12.07 15.76
C VAL A 211 -1.87 -13.41 16.41
N GLY A 212 -1.70 -13.44 17.74
CA GLY A 212 -1.30 -14.64 18.49
C GLY A 212 -2.23 -15.83 18.28
N SER A 213 -3.52 -15.59 18.07
CA SER A 213 -4.52 -16.64 17.80
C SER A 213 -4.45 -17.24 16.39
N LYS A 214 -3.76 -16.58 15.45
CA LYS A 214 -3.76 -16.95 14.02
C LYS A 214 -2.40 -17.22 13.43
N VAL A 215 -1.30 -16.82 14.06
CA VAL A 215 0.05 -17.20 13.58
C VAL A 215 0.44 -18.57 14.12
N LYS A 216 1.28 -19.30 13.39
CA LYS A 216 1.93 -20.53 13.90
C LYS A 216 3.21 -20.19 14.65
N GLU A 217 3.57 -21.01 15.65
CA GLU A 217 4.95 -21.04 16.14
C GLU A 217 5.92 -21.36 15.00
N GLY A 218 7.06 -20.69 14.97
CA GLY A 218 7.98 -20.75 13.83
C GLY A 218 7.49 -20.02 12.58
N GLY A 219 6.29 -19.42 12.60
CA GLY A 219 5.77 -18.58 11.52
C GLY A 219 6.42 -17.20 11.44
N TYR A 220 6.00 -16.41 10.47
CA TYR A 220 6.51 -15.07 10.21
C TYR A 220 5.42 -14.00 10.29
N ILE A 221 5.77 -12.83 10.83
CA ILE A 221 4.91 -11.65 10.81
C ILE A 221 5.67 -10.51 10.13
N HIS A 222 5.06 -9.88 9.13
CA HIS A 222 5.57 -8.68 8.48
C HIS A 222 4.81 -7.47 9.02
N TYR A 223 5.40 -6.84 10.02
CA TYR A 223 4.83 -5.70 10.73
C TYR A 223 5.30 -4.39 10.10
N TYR A 224 4.35 -3.60 9.58
CA TYR A 224 4.66 -2.31 8.98
C TYR A 224 4.38 -1.19 9.98
N THR A 225 5.27 -0.20 10.06
CA THR A 225 5.11 0.96 10.93
C THR A 225 5.82 2.19 10.34
N PHE A 226 5.61 3.35 10.95
CA PHE A 226 6.37 4.56 10.67
C PHE A 226 7.34 4.86 11.81
N ALA A 227 8.56 5.22 11.46
CA ALA A 227 9.57 5.63 12.44
C ALA A 227 10.55 6.65 11.85
N GLY A 228 11.24 7.37 12.73
CA GLY A 228 12.43 8.13 12.37
C GLY A 228 13.63 7.22 12.07
N LYS A 229 14.69 7.76 11.42
CA LYS A 229 15.94 6.99 11.22
C LYS A 229 16.64 6.65 12.53
N GLU A 230 16.75 7.63 13.42
CA GLU A 230 17.36 7.45 14.75
C GLU A 230 16.58 6.43 15.59
N GLU A 231 15.24 6.51 15.56
CA GLU A 231 14.35 5.56 16.23
C GLU A 231 14.55 4.13 15.69
N LYS A 232 14.67 3.96 14.37
CA LYS A 232 14.93 2.67 13.73
C LYS A 232 16.25 2.05 14.21
N GLU A 233 17.27 2.86 14.48
CA GLU A 233 18.60 2.37 14.90
C GLU A 233 18.70 2.14 16.40
N SER A 234 17.90 2.85 17.20
CA SER A 234 18.00 2.82 18.66
C SER A 234 16.98 1.89 19.33
N ILE A 235 15.69 2.08 19.08
CA ILE A 235 14.63 1.54 19.96
C ILE A 235 13.55 0.75 19.22
N LEU A 236 13.43 0.91 17.88
CA LEU A 236 12.36 0.30 17.11
C LEU A 236 12.29 -1.24 17.23
N PRO A 237 13.39 -2.01 17.13
CA PRO A 237 13.33 -3.46 17.29
C PRO A 237 12.81 -3.85 18.68
N GLU A 238 13.36 -3.26 19.74
CA GLU A 238 12.99 -3.56 21.13
C GLU A 238 11.54 -3.18 21.44
N ARG A 239 11.09 -2.01 20.96
CA ARG A 239 9.70 -1.59 21.11
C ARG A 239 8.74 -2.57 20.44
N VAL A 240 9.07 -3.02 19.22
CA VAL A 240 8.22 -3.98 18.49
C VAL A 240 8.23 -5.35 19.18
N MET A 241 9.38 -5.85 19.62
CA MET A 241 9.42 -7.11 20.39
C MET A 241 8.58 -7.02 21.67
N ARG A 242 8.69 -5.91 22.42
CA ARG A 242 7.86 -5.69 23.61
C ARG A 242 6.37 -5.62 23.28
N LEU A 243 5.99 -4.89 22.24
CA LEU A 243 4.60 -4.80 21.78
C LEU A 243 3.99 -6.18 21.50
N PHE A 244 4.72 -7.08 20.82
CA PHE A 244 4.24 -8.43 20.56
C PHE A 244 4.25 -9.30 21.83
N ALA A 245 5.27 -9.18 22.68
CA ALA A 245 5.34 -9.90 23.95
C ALA A 245 4.21 -9.52 24.91
N ASP A 246 3.87 -8.23 25.02
CA ASP A 246 2.74 -7.73 25.82
C ASP A 246 1.37 -8.28 25.34
N ASN A 247 1.34 -8.86 24.13
CA ASN A 247 0.18 -9.51 23.53
C ASN A 247 0.36 -11.03 23.38
N GLY A 248 1.26 -11.64 24.15
CA GLY A 248 1.45 -13.09 24.21
C GLY A 248 2.12 -13.71 22.97
N VAL A 249 2.85 -12.92 22.18
CA VAL A 249 3.57 -13.42 20.99
C VAL A 249 5.05 -13.10 21.15
N ILE A 250 5.87 -14.11 21.45
CA ILE A 250 7.31 -13.93 21.57
C ILE A 250 7.93 -14.02 20.19
N VAL A 251 8.63 -12.95 19.78
CA VAL A 251 9.20 -12.82 18.44
C VAL A 251 10.65 -12.38 18.47
N ASP A 252 11.42 -12.84 17.49
CA ASP A 252 12.72 -12.24 17.13
C ASP A 252 12.56 -11.34 15.92
N VAL A 253 13.22 -10.17 15.93
CA VAL A 253 13.34 -9.32 14.74
C VAL A 253 14.49 -9.84 13.88
N GLU A 254 14.19 -10.50 12.77
CA GLU A 254 15.22 -11.01 11.85
C GLU A 254 15.73 -9.93 10.90
N ASN A 255 14.87 -8.96 10.54
CA ASN A 255 15.23 -7.93 9.58
C ASN A 255 14.35 -6.67 9.74
N ILE A 256 14.93 -5.51 9.41
CA ILE A 256 14.23 -4.22 9.35
C ILE A 256 14.57 -3.53 8.04
N ARG A 257 13.55 -3.16 7.27
CA ARG A 257 13.75 -2.55 5.95
C ARG A 257 12.91 -1.30 5.75
N GLU A 258 13.53 -0.25 5.21
CA GLU A 258 12.81 0.91 4.69
C GLU A 258 12.04 0.52 3.41
N CYS A 259 10.73 0.73 3.40
CA CYS A 259 9.84 0.43 2.27
C CYS A 259 9.04 1.65 1.80
N GLY A 260 9.57 2.85 2.03
CA GLY A 260 9.09 4.10 1.46
C GLY A 260 9.23 5.29 2.41
N ASN A 261 9.17 6.50 1.86
CA ASN A 261 9.12 7.73 2.65
C ASN A 261 7.66 8.21 2.80
N TYR A 262 7.29 8.59 4.02
CA TYR A 262 5.96 9.11 4.35
C TYR A 262 5.95 10.64 4.45
N ALA A 263 6.84 11.18 5.26
CA ALA A 263 7.00 12.61 5.50
C ALA A 263 8.50 12.93 5.66
N PRO A 264 8.90 14.22 5.70
CA PRO A 264 10.27 14.59 6.02
C PRO A 264 10.74 13.87 7.29
N TYR A 265 11.85 13.14 7.18
CA TYR A 265 12.47 12.37 8.27
C TYR A 265 11.65 11.19 8.85
N VAL A 266 10.44 10.94 8.33
CA VAL A 266 9.60 9.80 8.73
C VAL A 266 9.47 8.81 7.58
N TYR A 267 9.87 7.57 7.86
CA TYR A 267 9.94 6.51 6.88
C TYR A 267 9.03 5.36 7.26
N ARG A 268 8.54 4.65 6.25
CA ARG A 268 7.83 3.40 6.43
C ARG A 268 8.87 2.29 6.56
N TYR A 269 8.79 1.55 7.65
CA TYR A 269 9.58 0.35 7.87
C TYR A 269 8.68 -0.88 7.86
N VAL A 270 9.26 -1.99 7.41
CA VAL A 270 8.76 -3.33 7.68
C VAL A 270 9.76 -4.02 8.60
N LEU A 271 9.25 -4.66 9.65
CA LEU A 271 9.99 -5.56 10.49
C LEU A 271 9.54 -6.99 10.16
N ASP A 272 10.49 -7.83 9.77
CA ASP A 272 10.26 -9.25 9.56
C ASP A 272 10.50 -9.97 10.89
N LEU A 273 9.41 -10.44 11.50
CA LEU A 273 9.40 -11.04 12.82
C LEU A 273 9.28 -12.56 12.71
N LYS A 274 10.14 -13.30 13.40
CA LYS A 274 10.04 -14.75 13.54
C LYS A 274 9.34 -15.08 14.85
N VAL A 275 8.23 -15.81 14.78
CA VAL A 275 7.51 -16.26 15.98
C VAL A 275 8.29 -17.39 16.65
N ARG A 276 8.66 -17.21 17.91
CA ARG A 276 9.35 -18.20 18.75
C ARG A 276 8.39 -19.01 19.58
N GLU A 277 7.48 -18.32 20.26
CA GLU A 277 6.56 -18.90 21.23
C GLU A 277 5.25 -18.11 21.24
N LEU A 278 4.16 -18.80 21.55
CA LEU A 278 2.85 -18.21 21.74
C LEU A 278 2.39 -18.50 23.17
N GLU A 279 2.21 -17.45 23.95
CA GLU A 279 1.62 -17.57 25.28
C GLU A 279 0.11 -17.78 25.11
N GLY A 280 -0.39 -18.87 25.70
CA GLY A 280 -1.76 -19.37 25.54
C GLY A 280 -2.80 -18.61 26.34
#